data_AF-A0A947J5J3-F1
#
_entry.id   AF-A0A947J5J3-F1
#
_cell.length_a   1.000
_cell.length_b   1.000
_cell.length_c   1.000
_cell.angle_alpha   90.00
_cell.angle_beta   90.00
_cell.angle_gamma   90.00
#
_symmetry.space_group_name_H-M   'P 1'
#
loop_
_entity.id
_entity.type
_entity.pdbx_description
1 polymer ?
#
loop_
_entity_poly.entity_id
_entity_poly.type
_entity_poly.pdbx_seq_one_letter_code
_entity_poly.pdbx_strand_id
1 'polypeptide(L)'
;DLFLTTWHERLGGAHPKQEAVLRALSCGPVGIGDAPGATDAGLVRSMLSSDGRLLQPDRPPFPIVEKLGAPIEVYRTHRRAGGLTWTYLVILNTTDQSQAYDVVNDLRNTDVLIWDGLAGRIADSISGTLPSGCLAYYVLVPYVAGIAPLGLRDKLVPAPVSAVQDVRSSGVLEIDVNAPGEAFAFATKGSMAVADQHGTPLPIEHDGSLWICVIPEGATSLHVRGGDLP
;
A
#
# COMPACT_ATOMS: atom_id res chain seq x y z
N ASP A 1 -7.64 -16.82 -8.63
CA ASP A 1 -8.37 -16.23 -7.50
C ASP A 1 -9.55 -15.45 -8.07
N LEU A 2 -10.78 -15.69 -7.62
CA LEU A 2 -11.99 -15.03 -8.13
C LEU A 2 -12.65 -14.28 -6.96
N PHE A 3 -13.12 -13.06 -7.19
CA PHE A 3 -13.86 -12.31 -6.17
C PHE A 3 -14.92 -11.41 -6.80
N LEU A 4 -15.83 -10.93 -5.95
CA LEU A 4 -16.84 -9.96 -6.32
C LEU A 4 -16.41 -8.56 -5.87
N THR A 5 -16.44 -7.62 -6.79
CA THR A 5 -16.15 -6.20 -6.51
C THR A 5 -17.33 -5.48 -5.86
N THR A 6 -18.51 -6.11 -5.92
CA THR A 6 -19.75 -5.64 -5.29
C THR A 6 -20.35 -6.69 -4.37
N TRP A 7 -21.18 -6.25 -3.43
CA TRP A 7 -21.88 -7.16 -2.52
C TRP A 7 -22.93 -7.99 -3.25
N HIS A 8 -22.99 -9.29 -2.94
CA HIS A 8 -24.04 -10.18 -3.44
C HIS A 8 -24.51 -11.19 -2.40
N GLU A 9 -25.77 -11.11 -2.01
CA GLU A 9 -26.40 -11.92 -0.94
C GLU A 9 -26.04 -13.42 -0.95
N ARG A 10 -26.00 -14.04 -2.13
CA ARG A 10 -25.82 -15.50 -2.27
C ARG A 10 -24.43 -15.96 -2.72
N LEU A 11 -23.62 -15.05 -3.27
CA LEU A 11 -22.38 -15.40 -3.96
C LEU A 11 -21.14 -14.86 -3.23
N GLY A 12 -21.33 -14.05 -2.18
CA GLY A 12 -20.24 -13.48 -1.39
C GLY A 12 -20.11 -11.97 -1.62
N GLY A 13 -18.90 -11.43 -1.47
CA GLY A 13 -18.69 -9.98 -1.56
C GLY A 13 -19.23 -9.25 -0.33
N ALA A 14 -19.30 -9.91 0.84
CA ALA A 14 -19.65 -9.24 2.09
C ALA A 14 -18.71 -8.05 2.36
N HIS A 15 -17.44 -8.18 1.95
CA HIS A 15 -16.40 -7.19 2.13
C HIS A 15 -15.52 -7.06 0.87
N PRO A 16 -16.03 -6.48 -0.23
CA PRO A 16 -15.35 -6.49 -1.52
C PRO A 16 -13.95 -5.89 -1.50
N LYS A 17 -13.76 -4.80 -0.73
CA LYS A 17 -12.44 -4.16 -0.58
C LYS A 17 -11.45 -5.04 0.18
N GLN A 18 -11.91 -5.79 1.18
CA GLN A 18 -11.07 -6.73 1.92
C GLN A 18 -10.67 -7.91 1.04
N GLU A 19 -11.62 -8.45 0.28
CA GLU A 19 -11.33 -9.48 -0.71
C GLU A 19 -10.33 -8.95 -1.75
N ALA A 20 -10.53 -7.77 -2.31
CA ALA A 20 -9.60 -7.15 -3.26
C ALA A 20 -8.15 -7.06 -2.73
N VAL A 21 -7.96 -6.72 -1.44
CA VAL A 21 -6.63 -6.70 -0.80
C VAL A 21 -5.98 -8.09 -0.85
N LEU A 22 -6.71 -9.14 -0.48
CA LEU A 22 -6.18 -10.51 -0.52
C LEU A 22 -5.75 -10.90 -1.94
N ARG A 23 -6.51 -10.49 -2.95
CA ARG A 23 -6.27 -10.80 -4.37
C ARG A 23 -5.06 -10.03 -4.89
N ALA A 24 -4.98 -8.74 -4.59
CA ALA A 24 -3.85 -7.89 -4.97
C ALA A 24 -2.53 -8.37 -4.37
N LEU A 25 -2.56 -8.84 -3.12
CA LEU A 25 -1.35 -9.35 -2.45
C LEU A 25 -1.00 -10.80 -2.82
N SER A 26 -1.94 -11.59 -3.35
CA SER A 26 -1.74 -13.03 -3.64
C SER A 26 -0.62 -13.35 -4.63
N CYS A 27 -0.17 -12.37 -5.43
CA CYS A 27 0.71 -12.54 -6.59
C CYS A 27 0.20 -13.58 -7.62
N GLY A 28 -1.07 -13.98 -7.54
CA GLY A 28 -1.70 -14.93 -8.45
C GLY A 28 -2.58 -14.26 -9.50
N PRO A 29 -3.14 -15.04 -10.44
CA PRO A 29 -4.15 -14.54 -11.37
C PRO A 29 -5.42 -14.15 -10.61
N VAL A 30 -5.97 -12.98 -10.95
CA VAL A 30 -7.21 -12.46 -10.36
C VAL A 30 -8.30 -12.37 -11.42
N GLY A 31 -9.45 -12.97 -11.13
CA GLY A 31 -10.67 -12.88 -11.90
C GLY A 31 -11.72 -12.04 -11.17
N ILE A 32 -12.54 -11.35 -11.95
CA ILE A 32 -13.70 -10.59 -11.48
C ILE A 32 -14.94 -11.44 -11.77
N GLY A 33 -15.71 -11.75 -10.74
CA GLY A 33 -16.90 -12.60 -10.82
C GLY A 33 -18.21 -11.84 -10.98
N ASP A 34 -18.18 -10.51 -10.95
CA ASP A 34 -19.37 -9.67 -11.06
C ASP A 34 -20.09 -9.88 -12.40
N ALA A 35 -21.41 -9.70 -12.37
CA ALA A 35 -22.20 -9.68 -13.60
C ALA A 35 -21.75 -8.54 -14.52
N PRO A 36 -21.90 -8.68 -15.85
CA PRO A 36 -21.62 -7.59 -16.79
C PRO A 36 -22.33 -6.29 -16.39
N GLY A 37 -21.57 -5.20 -16.28
CA GLY A 37 -22.09 -3.88 -15.88
C GLY A 37 -22.26 -3.67 -14.36
N ALA A 38 -22.03 -4.69 -13.54
CA ALA A 38 -22.10 -4.59 -12.08
C ALA A 38 -20.73 -4.36 -11.40
N THR A 39 -19.63 -4.42 -12.16
CA THR A 39 -18.28 -4.29 -11.63
C THR A 39 -18.00 -2.88 -11.07
N ASP A 40 -17.47 -2.80 -9.86
CA ASP A 40 -16.92 -1.57 -9.31
C ASP A 40 -15.55 -1.27 -9.97
N ALA A 41 -15.57 -0.40 -10.97
CA ALA A 41 -14.38 0.01 -11.70
C ALA A 41 -13.36 0.76 -10.83
N GLY A 42 -13.79 1.42 -9.75
CA GLY A 42 -12.90 2.12 -8.81
C GLY A 42 -12.07 1.12 -8.01
N LEU A 43 -12.73 0.09 -7.47
CA LEU A 43 -12.05 -0.98 -6.75
C LEU A 43 -11.09 -1.76 -7.66
N VAL A 44 -11.51 -2.08 -8.89
CA VAL A 44 -10.61 -2.72 -9.88
C VAL A 44 -9.40 -1.84 -10.18
N ARG A 45 -9.61 -0.53 -10.40
CA ARG A 45 -8.51 0.41 -10.66
C ARG A 45 -7.51 0.52 -9.51
N SER A 46 -7.95 0.35 -8.27
CA SER A 46 -7.06 0.34 -7.10
C SER A 46 -6.08 -0.86 -7.10
N MET A 47 -6.37 -1.90 -7.89
CA MET A 47 -5.51 -3.08 -8.03
C MET A 47 -4.64 -3.04 -9.28
N LEU A 48 -4.87 -2.09 -10.18
CA LEU A 48 -4.22 -2.03 -11.49
C LEU A 48 -3.35 -0.79 -11.64
N SER A 49 -2.27 -0.90 -12.40
CA SER A 49 -1.59 0.25 -13.00
C SER A 49 -2.46 0.86 -14.12
N SER A 50 -2.10 2.06 -14.55
CA SER A 50 -2.73 2.77 -15.67
C SER A 50 -2.76 1.95 -16.98
N ASP A 51 -1.81 1.04 -17.18
CA ASP A 51 -1.74 0.11 -18.32
C ASP A 51 -2.54 -1.20 -18.12
N GLY A 52 -3.27 -1.33 -17.01
CA GLY A 52 -4.15 -2.46 -16.72
C GLY A 52 -3.44 -3.71 -16.17
N ARG A 53 -2.17 -3.62 -15.77
CA ARG A 53 -1.47 -4.73 -15.10
C ARG A 53 -1.77 -4.76 -13.61
N LEU A 54 -1.81 -5.95 -13.02
CA LEU A 54 -1.96 -6.10 -11.57
C LEU A 54 -0.76 -5.52 -10.83
N LEU A 55 -1.05 -4.71 -9.80
CA LEU A 55 -0.06 -4.19 -8.87
C LEU A 55 0.18 -5.24 -7.78
N GLN A 56 1.43 -5.70 -7.67
CA GLN A 56 1.79 -6.82 -6.79
C GLN A 56 3.04 -6.51 -5.96
N PRO A 57 3.13 -7.05 -4.73
CA PRO A 57 4.36 -7.08 -3.94
C PRO A 57 5.36 -8.10 -4.54
N ASP A 58 6.50 -8.31 -3.88
CA ASP A 58 7.54 -9.24 -4.37
C ASP A 58 7.06 -10.71 -4.37
N ARG A 59 6.16 -11.05 -3.44
CA ARG A 59 5.69 -12.42 -3.21
C ARG A 59 4.35 -12.43 -2.45
N PRO A 60 3.64 -13.57 -2.41
CA PRO A 60 2.42 -13.69 -1.62
C PRO A 60 2.66 -13.50 -0.11
N PRO A 61 1.63 -13.14 0.69
CA PRO A 61 1.71 -13.16 2.15
C PRO A 61 2.03 -14.53 2.73
N PHE A 62 2.88 -14.53 3.76
CA PHE A 62 3.20 -15.69 4.58
C PHE A 62 2.72 -15.46 6.01
N PRO A 63 2.22 -16.49 6.70
CA PRO A 63 1.79 -16.34 8.09
C PRO A 63 2.98 -16.00 9.00
N ILE A 64 2.71 -15.19 10.01
CA ILE A 64 3.57 -15.06 11.20
C ILE A 64 3.32 -16.32 12.04
N VAL A 65 4.34 -17.16 12.19
CA VAL A 65 4.22 -18.53 12.71
C VAL A 65 3.60 -18.53 14.11
N GLU A 66 3.96 -17.56 14.94
CA GLU A 66 3.47 -17.39 16.31
C GLU A 66 1.98 -17.03 16.38
N LYS A 67 1.38 -16.62 15.25
CA LYS A 67 -0.03 -16.23 15.11
C LYS A 67 -0.84 -17.21 14.27
N LEU A 68 -0.23 -18.26 13.71
CA LEU A 68 -0.94 -19.24 12.90
C LEU A 68 -1.86 -20.10 13.77
N GLY A 69 -3.14 -20.22 13.40
CA GLY A 69 -4.15 -20.95 14.19
C GLY A 69 -4.67 -20.19 15.42
N ALA A 70 -4.24 -18.94 15.64
CA ALA A 70 -4.80 -18.09 16.68
C ALA A 70 -6.12 -17.45 16.22
N PRO A 71 -6.99 -16.97 17.15
CA PRO A 71 -8.21 -16.23 16.80
C PRO A 71 -7.98 -15.04 15.86
N ILE A 72 -6.83 -14.39 16.02
CA ILE A 72 -6.30 -13.38 15.11
C ILE A 72 -5.07 -13.95 14.45
N GLU A 73 -5.17 -14.22 13.16
CA GLU A 73 -4.03 -14.60 12.34
C GLU A 73 -3.41 -13.37 11.68
N VAL A 74 -2.08 -13.35 11.57
CA VAL A 74 -1.36 -12.25 10.93
C VAL A 74 -0.50 -12.81 9.82
N TYR A 75 -0.63 -12.21 8.64
CA TYR A 75 0.13 -12.54 7.45
C TYR A 75 0.94 -11.33 7.02
N ARG A 76 2.12 -11.58 6.48
CA ARG A 76 3.01 -10.52 5.99
C ARG A 76 3.59 -10.84 4.62
N THR A 77 3.70 -9.82 3.78
CA THR A 77 4.59 -9.83 2.61
C THR A 77 5.35 -8.51 2.54
N HIS A 78 6.22 -8.35 1.54
CA HIS A 78 7.00 -7.15 1.34
C HIS A 78 7.19 -6.79 -0.12
N ARG A 79 7.54 -5.53 -0.34
CA ARG A 79 8.22 -5.02 -1.53
C ARG A 79 9.60 -4.55 -1.10
N ARG A 80 10.65 -4.92 -1.84
CA ARG A 80 12.01 -4.41 -1.67
C ARG A 80 12.50 -3.67 -2.92
N ALA A 81 12.78 -2.39 -2.78
CA ALA A 81 13.39 -1.57 -3.84
C ALA A 81 14.61 -0.86 -3.25
N GLY A 82 15.79 -1.17 -3.79
CA GLY A 82 17.07 -0.77 -3.21
C GLY A 82 17.21 -1.16 -1.75
N GLY A 83 17.51 -0.17 -0.89
CA GLY A 83 17.64 -0.34 0.55
C GLY A 83 16.33 -0.32 1.35
N LEU A 84 15.19 -0.06 0.71
CA LEU A 84 13.90 0.12 1.37
C LEU A 84 13.02 -1.12 1.30
N THR A 85 12.25 -1.35 2.36
CA THR A 85 11.28 -2.44 2.44
C THR A 85 9.92 -1.91 2.89
N TRP A 86 8.91 -2.01 2.02
CA TRP A 86 7.51 -1.85 2.40
C TRP A 86 7.02 -3.18 2.93
N THR A 87 6.43 -3.19 4.12
CA THR A 87 5.84 -4.41 4.69
C THR A 87 4.33 -4.32 4.66
N TYR A 88 3.69 -5.28 4.04
CA TYR A 88 2.25 -5.39 3.95
C TYR A 88 1.76 -6.37 5.01
N LEU A 89 0.84 -5.94 5.87
CA LEU A 89 0.29 -6.74 6.96
C LEU A 89 -1.21 -6.96 6.73
N VAL A 90 -1.62 -8.21 6.74
CA VAL A 90 -3.02 -8.63 6.71
C VAL A 90 -3.33 -9.31 8.03
N ILE A 91 -4.34 -8.80 8.73
CA ILE A 91 -4.76 -9.29 10.05
C ILE A 91 -6.17 -9.83 9.89
N LEU A 92 -6.34 -11.14 10.08
CA LEU A 92 -7.60 -11.84 9.86
C LEU A 92 -8.21 -12.25 11.19
N ASN A 93 -9.50 -11.99 11.38
CA ASN A 93 -10.27 -12.65 12.42
C ASN A 93 -10.87 -13.94 11.87
N THR A 94 -10.38 -15.07 12.35
CA THR A 94 -10.77 -16.42 11.89
C THR A 94 -11.88 -17.05 12.74
N THR A 95 -12.38 -16.31 13.74
CA THR A 95 -13.46 -16.76 14.63
C THR A 95 -14.84 -16.32 14.14
N ASP A 96 -15.88 -16.87 14.76
CA ASP A 96 -17.29 -16.49 14.58
C ASP A 96 -17.72 -15.30 15.46
N GLN A 97 -16.79 -14.71 16.20
CA GLN A 97 -17.02 -13.59 17.11
C GLN A 97 -16.13 -12.40 16.78
N SER A 98 -16.46 -11.21 17.27
CA SER A 98 -15.57 -10.06 17.14
C SER A 98 -14.33 -10.26 18.03
N GLN A 99 -13.15 -9.96 17.50
CA GLN A 99 -11.88 -10.13 18.19
C GLN A 99 -11.12 -8.81 18.22
N ALA A 100 -10.56 -8.48 19.39
CA ALA A 100 -9.58 -7.42 19.49
C ALA A 100 -8.23 -7.91 18.96
N TYR A 101 -7.48 -7.02 18.32
CA TYR A 101 -6.12 -7.28 17.92
C TYR A 101 -5.23 -6.11 18.36
N ASP A 102 -4.03 -6.46 18.78
CA ASP A 102 -2.92 -5.55 18.98
C ASP A 102 -1.69 -6.27 18.46
N VAL A 103 -1.23 -5.84 17.29
CA VAL A 103 0.01 -6.35 16.71
C VAL A 103 1.11 -5.46 17.26
N VAL A 104 1.63 -5.85 18.43
CA VAL A 104 2.82 -5.24 19.00
C VAL A 104 3.91 -5.31 17.93
N ASN A 105 4.32 -4.14 17.45
CA ASN A 105 5.36 -4.03 16.46
C ASN A 105 6.66 -4.59 17.07
N ASP A 106 6.98 -5.87 16.84
CA ASP A 106 8.38 -6.32 16.95
C ASP A 106 9.27 -5.58 15.92
N LEU A 107 8.64 -4.78 15.04
CA LEU A 107 9.22 -3.77 14.15
C LEU A 107 9.47 -2.42 14.83
N ARG A 108 9.32 -2.31 16.17
CA ARG A 108 9.60 -1.09 16.98
C ARG A 108 11.02 -0.53 16.82
N ASN A 109 11.95 -1.28 16.23
CA ASN A 109 13.31 -0.83 15.96
C ASN A 109 13.47 -0.09 14.62
N THR A 110 12.38 0.09 13.86
CA THR A 110 12.43 0.79 12.57
C THR A 110 11.50 2.00 12.59
N ASP A 111 12.06 3.16 12.24
CA ASP A 111 11.30 4.38 11.98
C ASP A 111 10.42 4.16 10.74
N VAL A 112 9.13 3.90 10.96
CA VAL A 112 8.16 3.59 9.91
C VAL A 112 6.90 4.43 10.05
N LEU A 113 6.32 4.78 8.91
CA LEU A 113 4.95 5.24 8.80
C LEU A 113 4.01 4.03 8.74
N ILE A 114 2.93 4.04 9.52
CA ILE A 114 1.87 3.04 9.45
C ILE A 114 0.73 3.61 8.60
N TRP A 115 0.45 2.98 7.47
CA TRP A 115 -0.65 3.32 6.58
C TRP A 115 -1.78 2.30 6.72
N ASP A 116 -2.98 2.73 7.08
CA ASP A 116 -4.20 1.92 7.01
C ASP A 116 -4.69 1.90 5.55
N GLY A 117 -4.45 0.79 4.87
CA GLY A 117 -4.75 0.65 3.45
C GLY A 117 -6.25 0.54 3.13
N LEU A 118 -7.08 0.17 4.11
CA LEU A 118 -8.53 0.14 3.92
C LEU A 118 -9.14 1.52 4.16
N ALA A 119 -8.70 2.25 5.19
CA ALA A 119 -9.20 3.57 5.49
C ALA A 119 -8.55 4.68 4.63
N GLY A 120 -7.38 4.42 4.04
CA GLY A 120 -6.67 5.39 3.23
C GLY A 120 -6.11 6.55 4.06
N ARG A 121 -5.50 6.24 5.23
CA ARG A 121 -4.95 7.25 6.15
C ARG A 121 -3.76 6.72 6.92
N ILE A 122 -2.95 7.63 7.47
CA ILE A 122 -1.92 7.30 8.46
C ILE A 122 -2.61 6.83 9.75
N ALA A 123 -2.06 5.78 10.37
CA ALA A 123 -2.51 5.25 11.65
C ALA A 123 -1.42 5.39 12.71
N ASP A 124 -1.82 5.58 13.97
CA ASP A 124 -0.88 5.68 15.09
C ASP A 124 -0.38 4.30 15.57
N SER A 125 -1.18 3.26 15.34
CA SER A 125 -0.90 1.89 15.80
C SER A 125 -1.57 0.84 14.90
N ILE A 126 -1.14 -0.42 15.09
CA ILE A 126 -1.68 -1.61 14.42
C ILE A 126 -2.57 -2.36 15.42
N SER A 127 -3.69 -1.73 15.77
CA SER A 127 -4.59 -2.26 16.80
C SER A 127 -6.03 -1.88 16.52
N GLY A 128 -6.97 -2.71 16.96
CA GLY A 128 -8.39 -2.43 16.85
C GLY A 128 -9.26 -3.64 17.17
N THR A 129 -10.49 -3.64 16.64
CA THR A 129 -11.42 -4.76 16.76
C THR A 129 -11.89 -5.16 15.36
N LEU A 130 -11.87 -6.46 15.08
CA LEU A 130 -12.34 -7.04 13.82
C LEU A 130 -13.62 -7.84 14.04
N PRO A 131 -14.69 -7.60 13.26
CA PRO A 131 -15.82 -8.51 13.18
C PRO A 131 -15.38 -9.91 12.72
N SER A 132 -16.24 -10.91 12.95
CA SER A 132 -16.09 -12.27 12.45
C SER A 132 -15.78 -12.28 10.94
N GLY A 133 -14.72 -12.97 10.53
CA GLY A 133 -14.34 -13.11 9.12
C GLY A 133 -13.81 -11.85 8.43
N CYS A 134 -13.71 -10.72 9.15
CA CYS A 134 -13.16 -9.48 8.61
C CYS A 134 -11.64 -9.43 8.74
N LEU A 135 -11.04 -8.50 7.98
CA LEU A 135 -9.62 -8.19 8.07
C LEU A 135 -9.31 -6.71 8.27
N ALA A 136 -8.14 -6.46 8.84
CA ALA A 136 -7.44 -5.17 8.77
C ALA A 136 -6.21 -5.31 7.85
N TYR A 137 -5.86 -4.20 7.21
CA TYR A 137 -4.76 -4.14 6.25
C TYR A 137 -3.91 -2.90 6.47
N TYR A 138 -2.62 -3.11 6.72
CA TYR A 138 -1.67 -2.05 6.96
C TYR A 138 -0.46 -2.17 6.04
N VAL A 139 0.13 -1.02 5.70
CA VAL A 139 1.42 -0.92 5.02
C VAL A 139 2.37 -0.18 5.92
N LEU A 140 3.51 -0.80 6.23
CA LEU A 140 4.59 -0.17 6.96
C LEU A 140 5.59 0.35 5.94
N VAL A 141 5.71 1.67 5.91
CA VAL A 141 6.54 2.40 4.95
C VAL A 141 7.78 2.91 5.69
N PRO A 142 9.00 2.60 5.22
CA PRO A 142 10.21 3.02 5.91
C PRO A 142 10.43 4.53 5.78
N TYR A 143 10.87 5.18 6.85
CA TYR A 143 11.44 6.52 6.76
C TYR A 143 12.89 6.43 6.27
N VAL A 144 13.24 7.30 5.32
CA VAL A 144 14.59 7.51 4.83
C VAL A 144 14.82 9.01 4.67
N ALA A 145 15.87 9.52 5.30
CA ALA A 145 16.14 10.96 5.34
C ALA A 145 14.91 11.81 5.75
N GLY A 146 14.12 11.32 6.72
CA GLY A 146 12.91 12.02 7.21
C GLY A 146 11.68 11.93 6.29
N ILE A 147 11.77 11.21 5.17
CA ILE A 147 10.67 11.03 4.20
C ILE A 147 10.23 9.56 4.19
N ALA A 148 8.93 9.31 4.24
CA ALA A 148 8.33 8.02 4.00
C ALA A 148 7.68 8.01 2.59
N PRO A 149 8.29 7.36 1.59
CA PRO A 149 7.72 7.24 0.25
C PRO A 149 6.61 6.19 0.24
N LEU A 150 5.36 6.59 0.48
CA LEU A 150 4.21 5.68 0.56
C LEU A 150 4.05 4.87 -0.73
N GLY A 151 4.20 5.51 -1.89
CA GLY A 151 4.03 4.89 -3.20
C GLY A 151 2.86 5.47 -3.98
N LEU A 152 2.32 4.71 -4.93
CA LEU A 152 1.15 5.08 -5.72
C LEU A 152 -0.09 5.32 -4.84
N ARG A 153 -0.70 6.48 -4.99
CA ARG A 153 -1.93 6.88 -4.30
C ARG A 153 -3.12 6.09 -4.84
N ASP A 154 -4.08 5.82 -3.96
CA ASP A 154 -5.33 5.11 -4.24
C ASP A 154 -5.16 3.65 -4.72
N LYS A 155 -3.96 3.08 -4.56
CA LYS A 155 -3.68 1.68 -4.87
C LYS A 155 -3.69 0.83 -3.61
N LEU A 156 -4.20 -0.40 -3.73
CA LEU A 156 -4.13 -1.39 -2.65
C LEU A 156 -2.70 -1.88 -2.43
N VAL A 157 -1.84 -1.82 -3.44
CA VAL A 157 -0.40 -2.09 -3.31
C VAL A 157 0.34 -0.79 -3.69
N PRO A 158 0.61 0.12 -2.73
CA PRO A 158 1.19 1.43 -3.05
C PRO A 158 2.59 1.36 -3.67
N ALA A 159 3.44 0.44 -3.23
CA ALA A 159 4.77 0.22 -3.82
C ALA A 159 4.85 -1.13 -4.58
N PRO A 160 4.23 -1.26 -5.76
CA PRO A 160 4.26 -2.53 -6.49
C PRO A 160 5.56 -2.70 -7.28
N VAL A 161 5.93 -3.95 -7.56
CA VAL A 161 7.14 -4.31 -8.32
C VAL A 161 7.18 -3.65 -9.70
N SER A 162 6.03 -3.49 -10.35
CA SER A 162 5.92 -2.89 -11.68
C SER A 162 6.15 -1.38 -11.71
N ALA A 163 5.97 -0.68 -10.58
CA ALA A 163 5.98 0.79 -10.55
C ALA A 163 7.16 1.37 -9.75
N VAL A 164 7.54 0.77 -8.62
CA VAL A 164 8.68 1.23 -7.81
C VAL A 164 9.83 0.28 -8.06
N GLN A 165 10.78 0.67 -8.92
CA GLN A 165 11.82 -0.23 -9.43
C GLN A 165 13.02 -0.31 -8.48
N ASP A 166 13.55 0.85 -8.06
CA ASP A 166 14.71 0.96 -7.19
C ASP A 166 14.60 2.23 -6.32
N VAL A 167 15.26 2.23 -5.16
CA VAL A 167 15.34 3.42 -4.30
C VAL A 167 16.73 3.59 -3.72
N ARG A 168 17.28 4.80 -3.90
CA ARG A 168 18.61 5.20 -3.45
C ARG A 168 18.54 6.44 -2.56
N SER A 169 19.47 6.55 -1.63
CA SER A 169 19.59 7.75 -0.79
C SER A 169 21.05 8.16 -0.63
N SER A 170 21.37 9.35 -1.12
CA SER A 170 22.68 9.99 -0.99
C SER A 170 22.51 11.49 -0.74
N GLY A 171 21.75 11.84 0.30
CA GLY A 171 21.34 13.22 0.62
C GLY A 171 20.11 13.71 -0.14
N VAL A 172 19.79 13.05 -1.27
CA VAL A 172 18.51 13.13 -1.98
C VAL A 172 17.94 11.73 -2.03
N LEU A 173 16.62 11.60 -1.86
CA LEU A 173 15.92 10.33 -2.06
C LEU A 173 15.59 10.20 -3.56
N GLU A 174 16.19 9.23 -4.23
CA GLU A 174 15.93 8.93 -5.64
C GLU A 174 15.07 7.67 -5.74
N ILE A 175 13.95 7.75 -6.45
CA ILE A 175 13.00 6.65 -6.61
C ILE A 175 12.83 6.40 -8.11
N ASP A 176 13.36 5.28 -8.59
CA ASP A 176 13.16 4.89 -9.98
C ASP A 176 11.72 4.37 -10.14
N VAL A 177 10.96 5.03 -11.01
CA VAL A 177 9.53 4.80 -11.18
C VAL A 177 9.14 4.42 -12.61
N ASN A 178 8.10 3.61 -12.74
CA ASN A 178 7.46 3.27 -14.00
C ASN A 178 5.94 3.26 -13.84
N ALA A 179 5.37 4.46 -13.67
CA ALA A 179 3.92 4.65 -13.50
C ALA A 179 3.49 6.03 -14.03
N PRO A 180 3.72 6.34 -15.31
CA PRO A 180 3.37 7.64 -15.87
C PRO A 180 1.88 7.94 -15.67
N GLY A 181 1.59 9.19 -15.31
CA GLY A 181 0.24 9.69 -15.02
C GLY A 181 -0.34 9.28 -13.67
N GLU A 182 0.31 8.36 -12.93
CA GLU A 182 -0.14 7.98 -11.58
C GLU A 182 0.34 9.02 -10.55
N ALA A 183 -0.44 9.16 -9.48
CA ALA A 183 -0.08 9.99 -8.34
C ALA A 183 0.81 9.20 -7.36
N PHE A 184 1.94 9.77 -6.95
CA PHE A 184 2.85 9.22 -5.94
C PHE A 184 2.77 10.04 -4.65
N ALA A 185 2.56 9.37 -3.54
CA ALA A 185 2.40 9.96 -2.22
C ALA A 185 3.65 9.80 -1.35
N PHE A 186 3.90 10.83 -0.56
CA PHE A 186 4.98 10.91 0.43
C PHE A 186 4.44 11.42 1.76
N ALA A 187 5.04 11.01 2.86
CA ALA A 187 4.81 11.60 4.17
C ALA A 187 6.12 12.13 4.74
N THR A 188 6.09 13.34 5.30
CA THR A 188 7.22 13.97 6.01
C THR A 188 6.66 14.93 7.06
N LYS A 189 7.46 15.23 8.10
CA LYS A 189 7.11 16.25 9.10
C LYS A 189 7.40 17.68 8.62
N GLY A 190 8.27 17.83 7.63
CA GLY A 190 8.75 19.12 7.13
C GLY A 190 8.19 19.48 5.74
N SER A 191 8.79 20.50 5.14
CA SER A 191 8.58 20.80 3.73
C SER A 191 9.30 19.78 2.85
N MET A 192 8.91 19.69 1.59
CA MET A 192 9.51 18.80 0.63
C MET A 192 9.54 19.44 -0.75
N ALA A 193 10.51 19.04 -1.57
CA ALA A 193 10.52 19.34 -3.00
C ALA A 193 10.72 18.03 -3.77
N VAL A 194 10.06 17.93 -4.94
CA VAL A 194 10.21 16.82 -5.87
C VAL A 194 10.68 17.37 -7.21
N ALA A 195 11.62 16.68 -7.83
CA ALA A 195 12.08 16.93 -9.19
C ALA A 195 12.14 15.61 -9.98
N ASP A 196 12.18 15.70 -11.30
CA ASP A 196 12.44 14.53 -12.17
C ASP A 196 13.94 14.21 -12.28
N GLN A 197 14.29 13.19 -13.07
CA GLN A 197 15.68 12.79 -13.33
C GLN A 197 16.55 13.88 -14.00
N HIS A 198 15.93 14.92 -14.58
CA HIS A 198 16.62 16.05 -15.21
C HIS A 198 16.75 17.25 -14.26
N GLY A 199 16.23 17.14 -13.03
CA GLY A 199 16.22 18.20 -12.04
C GLY A 199 15.10 19.22 -12.26
N THR A 200 14.13 18.94 -13.15
CA THR A 200 12.96 19.80 -13.35
C THR A 200 12.05 19.69 -12.13
N PRO A 201 11.72 20.81 -11.45
CA PRO A 201 10.80 20.78 -10.32
C PRO A 201 9.41 20.27 -10.75
N LEU A 202 8.85 19.36 -9.97
CA LEU A 202 7.51 18.81 -10.19
C LEU A 202 6.51 19.46 -9.24
N PRO A 203 5.27 19.75 -9.71
CA PRO A 203 4.23 20.27 -8.84
C PRO A 203 3.86 19.22 -7.78
N ILE A 204 3.72 19.69 -6.54
CA ILE A 204 3.28 18.88 -5.41
C ILE A 204 2.03 19.50 -4.78
N GLU A 205 1.09 18.65 -4.44
CA GLU A 205 -0.12 19.01 -3.70
C GLU A 205 -0.04 18.46 -2.28
N HIS A 206 -0.66 19.15 -1.33
CA HIS A 206 -0.72 18.70 0.05
C HIS A 206 -2.14 18.27 0.39
N ASP A 207 -2.33 16.97 0.65
CA ASP A 207 -3.61 16.35 1.00
C ASP A 207 -3.53 15.79 2.43
N GLY A 208 -3.99 16.60 3.39
CA GLY A 208 -4.01 16.26 4.81
C GLY A 208 -2.61 16.12 5.41
N SER A 209 -2.07 14.91 5.38
CA SER A 209 -0.74 14.55 5.92
C SER A 209 0.20 14.00 4.85
N LEU A 210 -0.24 14.00 3.60
CA LEU A 210 0.50 13.49 2.46
C LEU A 210 0.85 14.61 1.50
N TRP A 211 2.03 14.50 0.92
CA TRP A 211 2.44 15.25 -0.26
C TRP A 211 2.26 14.36 -1.49
N ILE A 212 1.60 14.87 -2.51
CA ILE A 212 1.25 14.12 -3.71
C ILE A 212 1.92 14.76 -4.92
N CYS A 213 2.61 13.95 -5.71
CA CYS A 213 3.21 14.34 -6.99
C CYS A 213 2.65 13.44 -8.09
N VAL A 214 2.10 14.00 -9.18
CA VAL A 214 1.78 13.22 -10.37
C VAL A 214 3.08 12.91 -11.11
N ILE A 215 3.29 11.65 -11.49
CA ILE A 215 4.47 11.22 -12.24
C ILE A 215 4.29 11.66 -13.71
N PRO A 216 5.10 12.58 -14.25
CA PRO A 216 4.96 13.03 -15.63
C PRO A 216 5.23 11.91 -16.64
N GLU A 217 4.68 12.05 -17.84
CA GLU A 217 5.07 11.24 -18.99
C GLU A 217 6.58 11.36 -19.24
N GLY A 218 7.27 10.22 -19.40
CA GLY A 218 8.72 10.16 -19.61
C GLY A 218 9.59 10.36 -18.36
N ALA A 219 9.00 10.62 -17.19
CA ALA A 219 9.75 10.59 -15.93
C ALA A 219 10.08 9.14 -15.55
N THR A 220 11.36 8.86 -15.33
CA THR A 220 11.86 7.53 -14.93
C THR A 220 12.38 7.50 -13.50
N SER A 221 12.57 8.67 -12.88
CA SER A 221 12.97 8.80 -11.49
C SER A 221 12.38 10.05 -10.84
N LEU A 222 12.02 9.93 -9.56
CA LEU A 222 11.62 11.05 -8.70
C LEU A 222 12.75 11.35 -7.72
N HIS A 223 13.23 12.59 -7.72
CA HIS A 223 14.26 13.09 -6.82
C HIS A 223 13.62 13.95 -5.74
N VAL A 224 13.67 13.47 -4.50
CA VAL A 224 12.92 14.03 -3.37
C VAL A 224 13.87 14.56 -2.32
N ARG A 225 13.65 15.81 -1.90
CA ARG A 225 14.43 16.48 -0.84
C ARG A 225 13.50 16.91 0.27
N GLY A 226 13.82 16.52 1.51
CA GLY A 226 13.21 17.11 2.69
C GLY A 226 13.83 18.48 2.95
N GLY A 227 13.02 19.45 3.31
CA GLY A 227 13.52 20.67 3.94
C GLY A 227 13.77 20.40 5.41
N ASP A 228 14.92 20.84 5.92
CA ASP A 228 15.02 21.16 7.33
C ASP A 228 13.95 22.24 7.61
N LEU A 229 13.04 21.98 8.55
CA LEU A 229 12.18 23.04 9.06
C LEU A 229 13.11 24.14 9.60
N PRO A 230 12.97 25.40 9.18
CA PRO A 230 13.67 26.50 9.82
C PRO A 230 13.33 26.61 11.31
#